data_AF-A0A160VQ80-F1
#
_entry.id   AF-A0A160VQ80-F1
#
_cell.length_a   1.000
_cell.length_b   1.000
_cell.length_c   1.000
_cell.angle_alpha   90.00
_cell.angle_beta   90.00
_cell.angle_gamma   90.00
#
_symmetry.space_group_name_H-M   'P 1'
#
loop_
_entity.id
_entity.type
_entity.pdbx_description
1 polymer ?
#
loop_
_entity_poly.entity_id
_entity_poly.type
_entity_poly.pdbx_seq_one_letter_code
_entity_poly.pdbx_strand_id
1 'polypeptide(L)'
;MLVKIRIKYIDGEDKLPVMGYDFRAGIDNTIYSPELVVMPKTLKEFEYVELLPGGEVEGWVAFIVPQGKLVRLYYTDGLDTYEFARINP
;
A
#
# COMPACT_ATOMS: atom_id res chain seq x y z
N MET A 1 0.08 -9.29 -8.50
CA MET A 1 0.59 -9.50 -7.13
C MET A 1 -0.42 -8.92 -6.14
N LEU A 2 -0.71 -9.64 -5.05
CA LEU A 2 -1.56 -9.14 -3.96
C LEU A 2 -0.70 -8.92 -2.72
N VAL A 3 -0.77 -7.73 -2.14
CA VAL A 3 0.01 -7.35 -0.95
C VAL A 3 -0.94 -6.99 0.17
N LYS A 4 -0.78 -7.63 1.33
CA LYS A 4 -1.49 -7.24 2.54
C LYS A 4 -0.70 -6.15 3.24
N ILE A 5 -1.34 -5.02 3.49
CA ILE A 5 -0.72 -3.86 4.12
C ILE A 5 -1.41 -3.60 5.45
N ARG A 6 -0.60 -3.31 6.46
CA ARG A 6 -1.02 -2.90 7.79
C ARG A 6 -0.35 -1.57 8.13
N ILE A 7 -1.14 -0.55 8.43
CA ILE A 7 -0.66 0.75 8.91
C ILE A 7 -1.12 0.93 10.35
N LYS A 8 -0.19 1.39 11.20
CA LYS A 8 -0.50 1.88 12.53
C LYS A 8 -0.02 3.33 12.64
N TYR A 9 -0.93 4.22 12.97
CA TYR A 9 -0.60 5.62 13.22
C TYR A 9 -0.10 5.74 14.66
N ILE A 10 1.22 5.92 14.82
CA ILE A 10 1.87 5.82 16.13
C ILE A 10 1.62 7.06 16.99
N ASP A 11 1.76 8.24 16.43
CA ASP A 11 1.67 9.52 17.13
C ASP A 11 1.38 10.67 16.15
N GLY A 12 0.74 11.73 16.65
CA GLY A 12 0.38 12.94 15.92
C GLY A 12 -0.86 13.62 16.50
N GLU A 13 -1.21 14.80 15.99
CA GLU A 13 -2.30 15.62 16.54
C GLU A 13 -3.60 15.50 15.72
N ASP A 14 -3.46 15.36 14.41
CA ASP A 14 -4.57 15.31 13.46
C ASP A 14 -4.83 13.90 12.93
N LYS A 15 -5.90 13.76 12.14
CA LYS A 15 -6.21 12.55 11.38
C LYS A 15 -5.18 12.32 10.27
N LEU A 16 -4.78 11.07 10.09
CA LEU A 16 -3.97 10.63 8.95
C LEU A 16 -4.88 9.96 7.91
N PRO A 17 -5.17 10.61 6.77
CA PRO A 17 -5.86 9.96 5.66
C PRO A 17 -4.92 8.93 5.00
N VAL A 18 -5.38 7.70 4.85
CA VAL A 18 -4.65 6.66 4.11
C VAL A 18 -5.58 5.89 3.18
N MET A 19 -5.08 5.52 2.01
CA MET A 19 -5.78 4.71 1.02
C MET A 19 -4.84 3.82 0.21
N GLY A 20 -5.38 2.83 -0.49
CA GLY A 20 -4.60 1.93 -1.35
C GLY A 20 -3.74 2.68 -2.39
N TYR A 21 -4.19 3.85 -2.86
CA TYR A 21 -3.47 4.68 -3.83
C TYR A 21 -2.28 5.46 -3.25
N ASP A 22 -1.97 5.33 -1.97
CA ASP A 22 -0.75 5.88 -1.39
C ASP A 22 0.44 4.93 -1.60
N PHE A 23 0.19 3.70 -2.05
CA PHE A 23 1.21 2.69 -2.27
C PHE A 23 1.62 2.57 -3.74
N ARG A 24 2.89 2.22 -3.99
CA ARG A 24 3.44 1.96 -5.33
C ARG A 24 4.28 0.70 -5.33
N ALA A 25 4.31 0.02 -6.47
CA ALA A 25 5.28 -1.04 -6.73
C ALA A 25 6.32 -0.52 -7.73
N GLY A 26 7.61 -0.74 -7.48
CA GLY A 26 8.68 -0.41 -8.41
C GLY A 26 9.48 -1.64 -8.81
N ILE A 27 9.76 -1.74 -10.10
CA ILE A 27 10.65 -2.75 -10.69
C ILE A 27 11.61 -2.00 -11.59
N ASP A 28 12.91 -2.24 -11.39
CA ASP A 28 13.98 -1.52 -12.09
C ASP A 28 13.74 0.00 -12.00
N ASN A 29 13.49 0.70 -13.13
CA ASN A 29 13.21 2.14 -13.18
C ASN A 29 11.73 2.47 -13.44
N THR A 30 10.82 1.51 -13.28
CA THR A 30 9.39 1.67 -13.57
C THR A 30 8.56 1.61 -12.29
N ILE A 31 7.65 2.57 -12.13
CA ILE A 31 6.67 2.63 -11.03
C ILE A 31 5.30 2.21 -11.54
N TYR A 32 4.63 1.36 -10.76
CA TYR A 32 3.31 0.82 -11.01
C TYR A 32 2.35 1.29 -9.92
N SER A 33 1.22 1.83 -10.34
CA SER A 33 0.10 2.13 -9.45
C SER A 33 -0.65 0.86 -9.04
N PRO A 34 -1.40 0.91 -7.93
CA PRO A 34 -2.39 -0.12 -7.62
C PRO A 34 -3.42 -0.22 -8.74
N GLU A 35 -4.00 -1.42 -8.89
CA GLU A 35 -5.05 -1.70 -9.86
C GLU A 35 -6.37 -2.02 -9.16
N LEU A 36 -7.48 -1.54 -9.74
CA LEU A 36 -8.82 -1.91 -9.29
C LEU A 36 -9.17 -3.31 -9.79
N VAL A 37 -9.35 -4.25 -8.88
CA VAL A 37 -9.70 -5.63 -9.20
C VAL A 37 -10.88 -6.09 -8.36
N VAL A 38 -11.69 -7.00 -8.90
CA VAL A 38 -12.74 -7.66 -8.11
C VAL A 38 -12.08 -8.68 -7.19
N MET A 39 -11.96 -8.33 -5.91
CA MET A 39 -11.34 -9.20 -4.90
C MET A 39 -12.28 -10.36 -4.51
N PRO A 40 -11.74 -11.54 -4.16
CA PRO A 40 -12.49 -12.56 -3.45
C PRO A 40 -13.09 -11.99 -2.16
N LYS A 41 -14.32 -12.39 -1.81
CA LYS A 41 -15.02 -11.90 -0.61
C LYS A 41 -14.25 -12.09 0.70
N THR A 42 -13.28 -13.00 0.73
CA THR A 42 -12.42 -13.28 1.89
C THR A 42 -11.25 -12.30 2.03
N LEU A 43 -10.93 -11.52 0.99
CA LEU A 43 -9.85 -10.54 1.00
C LEU A 43 -10.45 -9.13 1.07
N LYS A 44 -10.31 -8.49 2.23
CA LYS A 44 -10.73 -7.09 2.41
C LYS A 44 -9.79 -6.16 1.66
N GLU A 45 -10.31 -5.41 0.69
CA GLU A 45 -9.54 -4.37 -0.01
C GLU A 45 -9.10 -3.26 0.95
N PHE A 46 -7.98 -2.62 0.65
CA PHE A 46 -7.50 -1.47 1.42
C PHE A 46 -8.26 -0.21 1.01
N GLU A 47 -9.36 0.05 1.72
CA GLU A 47 -10.22 1.22 1.52
C GLU A 47 -9.63 2.50 2.14
N TYR A 48 -10.17 3.65 1.75
CA TYR A 48 -9.86 4.93 2.39
C TYR A 48 -10.28 4.93 3.86
N VAL A 49 -9.39 5.39 4.74
CA VAL A 49 -9.68 5.60 6.15
C VAL A 49 -8.94 6.83 6.68
N GLU A 50 -9.56 7.51 7.64
CA GLU A 50 -8.92 8.54 8.45
C GLU A 50 -8.53 7.95 9.79
N LEU A 51 -7.24 7.70 9.99
CA LEU A 51 -6.72 7.16 11.26
C LEU A 51 -6.58 8.28 12.28
N LEU A 52 -7.11 8.07 13.48
CA LEU A 52 -6.75 8.85 14.66
C LEU A 52 -5.45 8.35 15.28
N PRO A 53 -4.72 9.16 16.05
CA PRO A 53 -3.51 8.72 16.75
C PRO A 53 -3.74 7.43 17.55
N GLY A 54 -2.85 6.45 17.38
CA GLY A 54 -2.99 5.09 17.93
C GLY A 54 -3.85 4.13 17.08
N GLY A 55 -4.54 4.64 16.06
CA GLY A 55 -5.39 3.88 15.15
C GLY A 55 -4.61 2.95 14.22
N GLU A 56 -5.30 1.93 13.72
CA GLU A 56 -4.71 0.90 12.87
C GLU A 56 -5.70 0.45 11.79
N VAL A 57 -5.18 0.14 10.60
CA VAL A 57 -5.95 -0.45 9.50
C VAL A 57 -5.13 -1.53 8.79
N GLU A 58 -5.83 -2.51 8.25
CA GLU A 58 -5.26 -3.56 7.41
C GLU A 58 -6.17 -3.81 6.19
N GLY A 59 -5.55 -4.09 5.04
CA GLY A 59 -6.25 -4.41 3.80
C GLY A 59 -5.31 -4.91 2.70
N TRP A 60 -5.89 -5.39 1.61
CA TRP A 60 -5.16 -5.89 0.44
C TRP A 60 -5.11 -4.83 -0.66
N VAL A 61 -3.93 -4.71 -1.29
CA VAL A 61 -3.68 -3.88 -2.47
C VAL A 61 -3.20 -4.76 -3.62
N ALA A 62 -3.81 -4.60 -4.80
CA ALA A 62 -3.44 -5.32 -6.00
C ALA A 62 -2.50 -4.50 -6.88
N PHE A 63 -1.47 -5.15 -7.43
CA PHE A 63 -0.60 -4.58 -8.44
C PHE A 63 -0.49 -5.53 -9.64
N ILE A 64 -0.59 -4.98 -10.85
CA ILE A 64 -0.22 -5.70 -12.09
C ILE A 64 1.22 -5.35 -12.44
N VAL A 65 2.11 -6.32 -12.27
CA VAL A 65 3.56 -6.16 -12.46
C VAL A 65 4.15 -7.37 -13.19
N PRO A 66 5.28 -7.22 -13.90
CA PRO A 66 6.03 -8.35 -14.47
C PRO A 66 6.37 -9.44 -13.43
N GLN A 67 6.27 -10.70 -13.84
CA GLN A 67 6.64 -11.86 -13.01
C GLN A 67 8.16 -12.06 -12.94
N GLY A 68 8.63 -12.68 -11.85
CA GLY A 68 10.05 -13.07 -11.68
C GLY A 68 11.00 -11.88 -11.54
N LYS A 69 10.50 -10.73 -11.09
CA LYS A 69 11.25 -9.49 -10.91
C LYS A 69 11.17 -9.05 -9.46
N LEU A 70 12.29 -8.59 -8.91
CA LEU A 70 12.32 -7.96 -7.59
C LEU A 70 11.41 -6.74 -7.59
N VAL A 71 10.40 -6.76 -6.72
CA VAL A 71 9.46 -5.65 -6.52
C VAL A 71 9.83 -4.90 -5.25
N ARG A 72 9.99 -3.58 -5.36
CA ARG A 72 10.13 -2.66 -4.22
C ARG A 72 8.78 -2.02 -3.96
N LEU A 73 8.33 -2.01 -2.72
CA LEU A 73 7.07 -1.38 -2.33
C LEU A 73 7.34 -0.05 -1.66
N TYR A 74 6.61 0.97 -2.10
CA TYR A 74 6.71 2.33 -1.60
C TYR A 74 5.39 2.81 -1.02
N TYR A 75 5.48 3.67 -0.01
CA TYR A 75 4.37 4.43 0.56
C TYR A 75 4.66 5.92 0.38
N THR A 76 3.68 6.68 -0.07
CA THR A 76 3.78 8.12 -0.28
C THR A 76 2.92 8.85 0.73
N ASP A 77 3.52 9.78 1.46
CA ASP A 77 2.82 10.68 2.37
C ASP A 77 3.20 12.13 2.01
N GLY A 78 2.23 12.89 1.50
CA GLY A 78 2.48 14.21 0.94
C GLY A 78 3.48 14.18 -0.21
N LEU A 79 4.65 14.78 0.00
CA LEU A 79 5.76 14.84 -0.97
C LEU A 79 6.84 13.77 -0.72
N ASP A 80 6.76 13.06 0.40
CA ASP A 80 7.76 12.09 0.80
C ASP A 80 7.35 10.69 0.34
N THR A 81 8.35 9.92 -0.13
CA THR A 81 8.15 8.53 -0.57
C THR A 81 9.14 7.63 0.14
N TYR A 82 8.61 6.56 0.74
CA TYR A 82 9.36 5.64 1.58
C TYR A 82 9.30 4.22 1.00
N GLU A 83 10.45 3.61 0.70
CA GLU A 83 10.52 2.17 0.44
C GLU A 83 10.31 1.43 1.77
N PHE A 84 9.28 0.60 1.88
CA PHE A 84 8.96 -0.10 3.13
C PHE A 84 9.12 -1.63 3.04
N ALA A 85 9.18 -2.19 1.83
CA ALA A 85 9.36 -3.63 1.65
C ALA A 85 9.97 -3.99 0.28
N ARG A 86 10.51 -5.20 0.19
CA ARG A 86 10.98 -5.82 -1.05
C ARG A 86 10.42 -7.23 -1.15
N ILE A 87 9.86 -7.58 -2.30
CA ILE A 87 9.26 -8.88 -2.58
C ILE A 87 9.96 -9.46 -3.81
N ASN A 88 10.38 -10.73 -3.73
CA ASN A 88 10.84 -11.48 -4.89
C ASN A 88 9.77 -12.54 -5.23
N PRO A 89 8.75 -12.17 -6.04
CA PRO A 89 7.58 -12.99 -6.32
C PRO A 89 7.86 -14.18 -7.24
#